data_AF-A0AAN8RUP1-F1
#
_entry.id   AF-A0AAN8RUP1-F1
#
_cell.length_a   1.000
_cell.length_b   1.000
_cell.length_c   1.000
_cell.angle_alpha   90.00
_cell.angle_beta   90.00
_cell.angle_gamma   90.00
#
_symmetry.space_group_name_H-M   'P 1'
#
loop_
_entity.id
_entity.type
_entity.pdbx_description
1 polymer ?
#
loop_
_entity_poly.entity_id
_entity_poly.type
_entity_poly.pdbx_seq_one_letter_code
_entity_poly.pdbx_strand_id
1 'polypeptide(L)'
;MIQYAYPRLDINVTKGLNHLLKSPFCIHPKTGKICTPFNPRTVEKFNPDTVPTINQLMAEVNEYDAELQKHLTNEEFMQTRGKDYKKTSLVKSIQVFDEFIRKLEDANPSKIDTAMEF
;
A
#
# COMPACT_ATOMS: atom_id res chain seq x y z
N MET A 1 -8.57 33.25 -7.32
CA MET A 1 -8.55 31.79 -7.60
C MET A 1 -7.32 31.11 -7.00
N ILE A 2 -6.10 31.54 -7.31
CA ILE A 2 -4.84 30.93 -6.81
C ILE A 2 -4.79 30.83 -5.28
N GLN A 3 -5.13 31.90 -4.55
CA GLN A 3 -5.11 31.90 -3.08
C GLN A 3 -6.04 30.83 -2.44
N TYR A 4 -7.10 30.43 -3.14
CA TYR A 4 -8.12 29.50 -2.62
C TYR A 4 -7.86 28.04 -3.01
N ALA A 5 -7.26 27.79 -4.17
CA ALA A 5 -7.15 26.45 -4.74
C ALA A 5 -5.71 25.96 -4.95
N TYR A 6 -4.71 26.85 -4.92
CA TYR A 6 -3.32 26.45 -5.11
C TYR A 6 -2.77 25.74 -3.86
N PRO A 7 -2.07 24.60 -4.01
CA PRO A 7 -1.54 23.86 -2.88
C PRO A 7 -0.49 24.67 -2.12
N ARG A 8 -0.60 24.70 -0.78
CA ARG A 8 0.42 25.28 0.08
C ARG A 8 1.50 24.23 0.33
N LEU A 9 2.69 24.47 -0.20
CA LEU A 9 3.80 23.54 -0.07
C LEU A 9 4.61 23.82 1.20
N ASP A 10 4.90 22.78 1.98
CA ASP A 10 5.85 22.87 3.08
C ASP A 10 7.28 22.82 2.53
N ILE A 11 7.91 23.98 2.45
CA ILE A 11 9.22 24.15 1.83
C ILE A 11 10.34 23.41 2.56
N ASN A 12 10.20 23.17 3.87
CA ASN A 12 11.24 22.53 4.67
C ASN A 12 11.33 21.02 4.40
N VAL A 13 10.26 20.42 3.90
CA VAL A 13 10.21 19.00 3.51
C VAL A 13 11.00 18.75 2.22
N THR A 14 11.09 19.75 1.33
CA THR A 14 11.72 19.59 0.00
C THR A 14 13.14 20.16 -0.10
N LYS A 15 13.52 21.13 0.75
CA LYS A 15 14.81 21.83 0.65
C LYS A 15 16.04 20.99 1.02
N GLY A 16 15.92 20.15 2.05
CA GLY A 16 17.06 19.44 2.63
C GLY A 16 17.11 17.97 2.20
N LEU A 17 18.29 17.48 1.82
CA LEU A 17 18.48 16.07 1.44
C LEU A 17 18.32 15.09 2.62
N ASN A 18 18.51 15.57 3.85
CA ASN A 18 18.46 14.75 5.08
C ASN A 18 17.08 14.79 5.77
N HIS A 19 16.05 15.26 5.09
CA HIS A 19 14.71 15.34 5.68
C HIS A 19 14.12 13.92 5.84
N LEU A 20 13.66 13.60 7.05
CA LEU A 20 13.01 12.33 7.34
C LEU A 20 11.52 12.44 7.04
N LEU A 21 11.03 11.64 6.10
CA LEU A 21 9.61 11.52 5.77
C LEU A 21 9.03 10.20 6.28
N LYS A 22 7.73 10.20 6.54
CA LYS A 22 6.99 9.00 6.90
C LYS A 22 7.10 7.94 5.80
N SER A 23 7.43 6.71 6.19
CA SER A 23 7.46 5.57 5.27
C SER A 23 6.04 5.17 4.80
N PRO A 24 5.87 4.70 3.55
CA PRO A 24 4.63 4.08 3.10
C PRO A 24 4.21 2.92 4.01
N PHE A 25 2.90 2.69 4.10
CA PHE A 25 2.26 1.66 4.94
C PHE A 25 2.46 1.80 6.45
N CYS A 26 3.13 2.84 6.95
CA CYS A 26 3.17 3.12 8.38
C CYS A 26 1.77 3.44 8.95
N ILE A 27 1.49 2.90 10.12
CA ILE A 27 0.26 3.16 10.87
C ILE A 27 0.34 4.57 11.49
N HIS A 28 -0.71 5.36 11.36
CA HIS A 28 -0.78 6.66 12.02
C HIS A 28 -1.23 6.48 13.49
N PRO A 29 -0.43 6.91 14.48
CA PRO A 29 -0.63 6.51 15.88
C PRO A 29 -1.97 6.99 16.46
N LYS A 30 -2.45 8.18 16.05
CA LYS A 30 -3.69 8.75 16.57
C LYS A 30 -4.96 8.17 15.93
N THR A 31 -4.89 7.75 14.67
CA THR A 31 -6.08 7.36 13.89
C THR A 31 -6.13 5.86 13.63
N GLY A 32 -5.03 5.14 13.84
CA GLY A 32 -4.89 3.73 13.48
C GLY A 32 -4.93 3.45 11.97
N LYS A 33 -5.13 4.48 11.13
CA LYS A 33 -5.20 4.36 9.67
C LYS A 33 -3.81 4.07 9.10
N ILE A 34 -3.77 3.25 8.05
CA ILE A 34 -2.55 2.89 7.34
C ILE A 34 -2.24 3.95 6.29
N CYS A 35 -0.98 4.38 6.15
CA CYS A 35 -0.57 5.27 5.07
C CYS A 35 -0.47 4.53 3.74
N THR A 36 -1.61 4.37 3.07
CA THR A 36 -1.73 3.63 1.82
C THR A 36 -1.35 4.50 0.60
N PRO A 37 -0.57 3.97 -0.35
CA PRO A 37 -0.42 4.56 -1.68
C PRO A 37 -1.77 4.68 -2.40
N PHE A 38 -1.91 5.70 -3.24
CA PHE A 38 -3.11 5.93 -4.05
C PHE A 38 -2.71 6.25 -5.50
N ASN A 39 -3.61 5.96 -6.44
CA ASN A 39 -3.38 6.22 -7.85
C ASN A 39 -3.71 7.69 -8.18
N PRO A 40 -2.75 8.50 -8.66
CA PRO A 40 -2.98 9.90 -9.02
C PRO A 40 -4.04 10.08 -10.11
N ARG A 41 -4.19 9.11 -11.03
CA ARG A 41 -5.17 9.18 -12.13
C ARG A 41 -6.61 9.04 -11.67
N THR A 42 -6.83 8.48 -10.48
CA THR A 42 -8.16 8.28 -9.89
C THR A 42 -8.29 9.00 -8.54
N VAL A 43 -7.52 10.08 -8.34
CA VAL A 43 -7.46 10.80 -7.07
C VAL A 43 -8.81 11.38 -6.64
N GLU A 44 -9.67 11.74 -7.59
CA GLU A 44 -11.03 12.23 -7.33
C GLU A 44 -11.91 11.20 -6.59
N LYS A 45 -11.61 9.91 -6.75
CA LYS A 45 -12.32 8.81 -6.09
C LYS A 45 -11.68 8.42 -4.75
N PHE A 46 -10.53 9.00 -4.40
CA PHE A 46 -9.82 8.67 -3.17
C PHE A 46 -10.49 9.35 -1.97
N ASN A 47 -10.96 8.55 -1.01
CA ASN A 47 -11.53 9.03 0.23
C ASN A 47 -10.60 8.70 1.42
N PRO A 48 -10.03 9.72 2.11
CA PRO A 48 -9.20 9.52 3.29
C PRO A 48 -9.88 8.82 4.47
N ASP A 49 -11.22 8.82 4.51
CA ASP A 49 -12.00 8.19 5.58
C ASP A 49 -12.27 6.72 5.39
N THR A 50 -12.13 6.22 4.16
CA THR A 50 -12.30 4.80 3.84
C THR A 50 -11.00 4.00 3.92
N VAL A 51 -9.90 4.65 4.27
CA VAL A 51 -8.59 3.99 4.40
C VAL A 51 -8.61 3.03 5.59
N PRO A 52 -8.17 1.76 5.43
CA PRO A 52 -8.28 0.77 6.48
C PRO A 52 -7.43 1.12 7.70
N THR A 53 -7.97 0.76 8.86
CA THR A 53 -7.27 0.82 10.15
C THR A 53 -6.62 -0.52 10.48
N ILE A 54 -5.58 -0.49 11.31
CA ILE A 54 -4.89 -1.72 11.74
C ILE A 54 -5.84 -2.73 12.41
N ASN A 55 -6.77 -2.25 13.25
CA ASN A 55 -7.72 -3.11 13.95
C ASN A 55 -8.70 -3.77 12.97
N GLN A 56 -9.13 -3.04 11.92
CA GLN A 56 -9.97 -3.62 10.87
C GLN A 56 -9.23 -4.72 10.12
N LEU A 57 -7.96 -4.49 9.73
CA LEU A 57 -7.18 -5.53 9.04
C LEU A 57 -6.99 -6.78 9.91
N MET A 58 -6.73 -6.61 11.21
CA MET A 58 -6.62 -7.75 12.13
C MET A 58 -7.93 -8.53 12.22
N ALA A 59 -9.07 -7.85 12.26
CA ALA A 59 -10.38 -8.49 12.26
C ALA A 59 -10.64 -9.26 10.96
N GLU A 60 -10.34 -8.66 9.81
CA GLU A 60 -10.49 -9.30 8.49
C GLU A 60 -9.67 -10.59 8.37
N VAL A 61 -8.42 -10.60 8.86
CA VAL A 61 -7.58 -11.81 8.86
C VAL A 61 -8.19 -12.90 9.74
N ASN A 62 -8.62 -12.54 10.96
CA ASN A 62 -9.18 -13.49 11.90
C ASN A 62 -10.50 -14.08 11.40
N GLU A 63 -11.37 -13.25 10.81
CA GLU A 63 -12.63 -13.69 10.22
C GLU A 63 -12.40 -14.63 9.04
N TYR A 64 -11.45 -14.29 8.16
CA TYR A 64 -11.07 -15.13 7.04
C TYR A 64 -10.52 -16.49 7.50
N ASP A 65 -9.60 -16.50 8.47
CA ASP A 65 -9.02 -17.74 9.01
C ASP A 65 -10.07 -18.59 9.72
N ALA A 66 -10.97 -17.98 10.49
CA ALA A 66 -12.06 -18.68 11.18
C ALA A 66 -13.06 -19.31 10.20
N GLU A 67 -13.38 -18.63 9.10
CA GLU A 67 -14.26 -19.19 8.07
C GLU A 67 -13.57 -20.33 7.32
N LEU A 68 -12.30 -20.16 6.95
CA LEU A 68 -11.51 -21.19 6.27
C LEU A 68 -11.40 -22.47 7.11
N GLN A 69 -11.22 -22.34 8.43
CA GLN A 69 -11.13 -23.47 9.36
C GLN A 69 -12.43 -24.28 9.49
N LYS A 70 -13.60 -23.70 9.19
CA LYS A 70 -14.87 -24.45 9.21
C LYS A 70 -15.03 -25.41 8.03
N HIS A 71 -14.39 -25.10 6.90
CA HIS A 71 -14.60 -25.81 5.63
C HIS A 71 -13.47 -26.74 5.24
N LEU A 72 -12.33 -26.72 5.95
CA LEU A 72 -11.12 -27.47 5.61
C LEU A 72 -10.64 -28.33 6.77
N THR A 73 -9.98 -29.44 6.45
CA THR A 73 -9.24 -30.23 7.45
C THR A 73 -8.02 -29.45 7.94
N ASN A 74 -7.49 -29.82 9.12
CA ASN A 74 -6.30 -29.15 9.68
C ASN A 74 -5.09 -29.17 8.73
N GLU A 75 -4.93 -30.23 7.92
CA GLU A 75 -3.83 -30.35 6.95
C GLU A 75 -4.01 -29.40 5.76
N GLU A 76 -5.22 -29.32 5.21
CA GLU A 76 -5.53 -28.42 4.10
C GLU A 76 -5.47 -26.94 4.54
N PHE A 77 -5.93 -26.63 5.76
CA PHE A 77 -5.82 -25.29 6.35
C PHE A 77 -4.36 -24.82 6.44
N MET A 78 -3.44 -25.70 6.85
CA MET A 78 -2.00 -25.40 6.92
C MET A 78 -1.37 -25.16 5.55
N GLN A 79 -1.78 -25.89 4.51
CA GLN A 79 -1.29 -25.67 3.14
C GLN A 79 -1.84 -24.40 2.49
N THR A 80 -3.06 -24.00 2.85
CA THR A 80 -3.73 -22.84 2.24
C THR A 80 -3.33 -21.51 2.89
N ARG A 81 -2.49 -21.55 3.94
CA ARG A 81 -2.04 -20.36 4.69
C ARG A 81 -1.07 -19.50 3.87
N GLY A 82 -1.63 -18.71 2.95
CA GLY A 82 -0.91 -17.69 2.20
C GLY A 82 -0.58 -16.44 3.04
N LYS A 83 0.05 -15.45 2.41
CA LYS A 83 0.38 -14.17 3.07
C LYS A 83 -0.89 -13.45 3.55
N ASP A 84 -0.96 -13.10 4.83
CA ASP A 84 -2.20 -12.62 5.46
C ASP A 84 -2.75 -11.33 4.86
N TYR A 85 -1.91 -10.42 4.38
CA TYR A 85 -2.38 -9.19 3.74
C TYR A 85 -3.27 -9.46 2.53
N LYS A 86 -3.13 -10.61 1.85
CA LYS A 86 -3.96 -10.99 0.69
C LYS A 86 -5.41 -11.26 1.06
N LYS A 87 -5.68 -11.49 2.34
CA LYS A 87 -7.01 -11.75 2.89
C LYS A 87 -7.75 -10.47 3.28
N THR A 88 -7.10 -9.31 3.12
CA THR A 88 -7.56 -8.05 3.70
C THR A 88 -7.87 -6.99 2.65
N SER A 89 -8.55 -5.92 3.06
CA SER A 89 -8.83 -4.73 2.27
C SER A 89 -7.56 -3.97 1.84
N LEU A 90 -6.40 -4.26 2.45
CA LEU A 90 -5.10 -3.65 2.10
C LEU A 90 -4.57 -4.06 0.71
N VAL A 91 -5.06 -5.18 0.14
CA VAL A 91 -4.60 -5.71 -1.16
C VAL A 91 -4.63 -4.65 -2.26
N LYS A 92 -5.67 -3.84 -2.31
CA LYS A 92 -5.84 -2.81 -3.36
C LYS A 92 -4.70 -1.79 -3.31
N SER A 93 -4.30 -1.37 -2.11
CA SER A 93 -3.19 -0.41 -1.94
C SER A 93 -1.83 -1.03 -2.27
N ILE A 94 -1.66 -2.32 -1.98
CA ILE A 94 -0.45 -3.06 -2.35
C ILE A 94 -0.35 -3.20 -3.87
N GLN A 95 -1.44 -3.49 -4.57
CA GLN A 95 -1.45 -3.55 -6.03
C GLN A 95 -1.04 -2.22 -6.68
N VAL A 96 -1.52 -1.09 -6.15
CA VAL A 96 -1.11 0.25 -6.60
C VAL A 96 0.40 0.45 -6.41
N PHE A 97 0.94 -0.01 -5.29
CA PHE A 97 2.37 0.08 -5.01
C PHE A 97 3.22 -0.86 -5.88
N ASP A 98 2.78 -2.10 -6.08
CA ASP A 98 3.43 -3.07 -6.96
C ASP A 98 3.50 -2.55 -8.40
N GLU A 99 2.43 -1.91 -8.90
CA GLU A 99 2.44 -1.27 -10.22
C GLU A 99 3.49 -0.16 -10.31
N PHE A 100 3.62 0.65 -9.26
CA PHE A 100 4.65 1.68 -9.16
C PHE A 100 6.06 1.09 -9.17
N ILE A 101 6.32 0.05 -8.37
CA ILE A 101 7.63 -0.61 -8.32
C ILE A 101 7.97 -1.26 -9.67
N ARG A 102 7.03 -1.96 -10.32
CA ARG A 102 7.26 -2.56 -11.64
C ARG A 102 7.69 -1.52 -12.67
N LYS A 103 7.04 -0.35 -12.70
CA LYS A 103 7.42 0.76 -13.59
C LYS A 103 8.81 1.32 -13.28
N LEU A 104 9.19 1.39 -12.01
CA LEU A 104 10.55 1.79 -11.63
C LEU A 104 11.59 0.76 -12.05
N GLU A 105 11.28 -0.53 -11.92
CA GLU A 105 12.15 -1.60 -12.37
C GLU A 105 12.36 -1.58 -13.89
N ASP A 106 11.29 -1.34 -14.65
CA ASP A 106 11.36 -1.25 -16.12
C ASP A 106 12.16 -0.02 -16.59
N ALA A 107 12.13 1.07 -15.82
CA ALA A 107 12.92 2.28 -16.08
C ALA A 107 14.37 2.18 -15.62
N ASN A 108 14.76 1.10 -14.92
CA ASN A 108 16.11 0.95 -14.37
C ASN A 108 17.12 0.63 -15.49
N PRO A 109 18.13 1.50 -15.74
CA PRO A 109 19.08 1.33 -16.84
C PRO A 109 19.84 0.00 -16.80
N SER A 110 20.11 -0.53 -15.61
CA SER A 110 20.82 -1.80 -15.43
C SER A 110 20.08 -3.02 -16.01
N LYS A 111 18.76 -2.95 -16.24
CA LYS A 111 18.01 -3.98 -16.99
C LYS A 111 18.09 -3.77 -18.52
N ILE A 112 18.29 -2.54 -18.97
CA ILE A 112 18.34 -2.16 -20.40
C ILE A 112 19.66 -2.63 -21.01
N ASP A 113 20.78 -2.43 -20.31
CA ASP A 113 22.10 -2.84 -20.79
C ASP A 113 22.22 -4.37 -20.93
N THR A 114 21.63 -5.16 -20.02
CA THR A 114 21.63 -6.63 -20.13
C THR A 114 20.75 -7.16 -21.28
N ALA A 115 19.76 -6.40 -21.73
CA ALA A 115 18.89 -6.79 -22.85
C ALA A 115 19.47 -6.42 -24.23
N MET A 116 20.50 -5.57 -24.28
CA MET A 116 21.20 -5.15 -25.51
C MET A 116 22.48 -5.96 -25.80
N GLU A 117 22.86 -6.90 -24.94
CA GLU A 117 24.03 -7.77 -25.10
C GLU A 117 23.73 -9.15 -25.76
N PHE A 118 22.60 -9.29 -26.47
CA PHE A 118 22.28 -10.48 -27.27
C PHE A 118 21.93 -10.13 -28.72
#